data_AF-A0A2E8CGQ1-F1
#
_entry.id   AF-A0A2E8CGQ1-F1
#
_cell.length_a   1.000
_cell.length_b   1.000
_cell.length_c   1.000
_cell.angle_alpha   90.00
_cell.angle_beta   90.00
_cell.angle_gamma   90.00
#
_symmetry.space_group_name_H-M   'P 1'
#
loop_
_entity.id
_entity.type
_entity.pdbx_description
1 polymer ?
#
loop_
_entity_poly.entity_id
_entity_poly.type
_entity_poly.pdbx_seq_one_letter_code
_entity_poly.pdbx_strand_id
1 'polypeptide(L)'
;MRYLRPLLPGSLGFIFLLSSAEFFQLTLVNGLCQLCLFLVVVCIPIWRTGRMSYVDIGWPWGLVLLGIAAYYLSEGYWARSLLVSVALIVVGLRMGLGALNLWRLGYLNKEFSRYQYQRIRWSDEGKENVALALQVDAISQGLANASFLALPIFILVTNKSLEISVFEIVGFFVWLIAFLLESVADFQKQKFLRAMKKAGRRREVCNVGLWRYCRHPNYFFEWMVWNGFVIASMPSLLLLKSEVSTVVWYLLAAGLLFTSRQMYTTLVYDTGAVPSEYFSLEKRPGYRHYQDTTNRFFPGPVRRSLGD
;
A
#
# COMPACT_ATOMS: atom_id res chain seq x y z
N MET A 1 -7.93 -18.73 -16.68
CA MET A 1 -8.23 -18.20 -15.32
C MET A 1 -6.99 -17.90 -14.46
N ARG A 2 -5.90 -18.70 -14.51
CA ARG A 2 -4.72 -18.51 -13.62
C ARG A 2 -4.07 -17.11 -13.68
N TYR A 3 -3.93 -16.52 -14.87
CA TYR A 3 -3.33 -15.19 -15.03
C TYR A 3 -4.19 -14.07 -14.46
N LEU A 4 -5.52 -14.12 -14.65
CA LEU A 4 -6.42 -13.00 -14.35
C LEU A 4 -6.87 -12.94 -12.88
N ARG A 5 -6.57 -13.97 -12.08
CA ARG A 5 -6.93 -14.04 -10.66
C ARG A 5 -6.54 -12.79 -9.86
N PRO A 6 -5.34 -12.18 -10.05
CA PRO A 6 -4.95 -10.96 -9.32
C PRO A 6 -5.82 -9.74 -9.62
N LEU A 7 -6.53 -9.73 -10.76
CA LEU A 7 -7.42 -8.62 -11.12
C LEU A 7 -8.76 -8.68 -10.38
N LEU A 8 -9.20 -9.88 -9.98
CA LEU A 8 -10.55 -10.10 -9.46
C LEU A 8 -10.92 -9.19 -8.27
N PRO A 9 -10.11 -9.04 -7.21
CA PRO A 9 -10.52 -8.23 -6.07
C PRO A 9 -10.70 -6.76 -6.45
N GLY A 10 -9.78 -6.23 -7.26
CA GLY A 10 -9.83 -4.86 -7.73
C GLY A 10 -10.98 -4.60 -8.71
N SER A 11 -11.19 -5.50 -9.67
CA SER A 11 -12.30 -5.41 -10.63
C SER A 11 -13.66 -5.48 -9.96
N LEU A 12 -13.86 -6.41 -9.02
CA LEU A 12 -15.13 -6.54 -8.29
C LEU A 12 -15.41 -5.29 -7.45
N GLY A 13 -14.40 -4.79 -6.72
CA GLY A 13 -14.54 -3.56 -5.94
C GLY A 13 -14.83 -2.35 -6.83
N PHE A 14 -14.16 -2.23 -7.98
CA PHE A 14 -14.38 -1.15 -8.93
C PHE A 14 -15.80 -1.18 -9.53
N ILE A 15 -16.27 -2.35 -9.98
CA ILE A 15 -17.62 -2.51 -10.53
C ILE A 15 -18.68 -2.20 -9.47
N PHE A 16 -18.49 -2.66 -8.23
CA PHE A 16 -19.39 -2.37 -7.12
C PHE A 16 -19.50 -0.86 -6.85
N LEU A 17 -18.35 -0.17 -6.73
CA LEU A 17 -18.32 1.27 -6.52
C LEU A 17 -18.93 2.04 -7.70
N LEU A 18 -18.65 1.60 -8.94
CA LEU A 18 -19.20 2.20 -10.15
C LEU A 18 -20.71 1.97 -10.27
N SER A 19 -21.25 0.93 -9.64
CA SER A 19 -22.69 0.63 -9.63
C SER A 19 -23.44 1.40 -8.53
N SER A 20 -22.72 2.10 -7.65
CA SER A 20 -23.31 2.89 -6.57
C SER A 20 -23.48 4.35 -7.04
N ALA A 21 -24.69 4.90 -6.94
CA ALA A 21 -24.99 6.25 -7.40
C ALA A 21 -24.14 7.29 -6.64
N GLU A 22 -23.93 7.06 -5.34
CA GLU A 22 -23.18 7.92 -4.43
C GLU A 22 -21.68 8.00 -4.78
N PHE A 23 -21.14 6.95 -5.41
CA PHE A 23 -19.71 6.83 -5.72
C PHE A 23 -19.41 6.84 -7.22
N PHE A 24 -20.41 6.95 -8.10
CA PHE A 24 -20.25 6.79 -9.55
C PHE A 24 -19.19 7.75 -10.11
N GLN A 25 -19.36 9.07 -9.88
CA GLN A 25 -18.47 10.08 -10.46
C GLN A 25 -17.04 9.98 -9.89
N LEU A 26 -16.91 9.80 -8.58
CA LEU A 26 -15.63 9.56 -7.91
C LEU A 26 -14.91 8.34 -8.50
N THR A 27 -15.62 7.23 -8.66
CA THR A 27 -15.08 5.96 -9.17
C THR A 27 -14.68 6.06 -10.63
N LEU A 28 -15.53 6.66 -11.48
CA LEU A 28 -15.25 6.82 -12.90
C LEU A 28 -14.01 7.69 -13.11
N VAL A 29 -13.95 8.87 -12.49
CA VAL A 29 -12.82 9.79 -12.68
C VAL A 29 -11.54 9.20 -12.09
N ASN A 30 -11.58 8.64 -10.87
CA ASN A 30 -10.41 7.97 -10.29
C ASN A 30 -9.96 6.79 -11.17
N GLY A 31 -10.89 5.97 -11.66
CA GLY A 31 -10.59 4.84 -12.55
C GLY A 31 -9.87 5.27 -13.83
N LEU A 32 -10.33 6.35 -14.47
CA LEU A 32 -9.69 6.93 -15.64
C LEU A 32 -8.29 7.49 -15.30
N CYS A 33 -8.15 8.18 -14.16
CA CYS A 33 -6.85 8.67 -13.69
C CYS A 33 -5.86 7.52 -13.43
N GLN A 34 -6.28 6.46 -12.75
CA GLN A 34 -5.45 5.28 -12.49
C GLN A 34 -5.10 4.57 -13.81
N LEU A 35 -6.05 4.42 -14.73
CA LEU A 35 -5.81 3.81 -16.04
C LEU A 35 -4.76 4.59 -16.83
N CYS A 36 -4.91 5.91 -16.95
CA CYS A 36 -3.94 6.77 -17.63
C CYS A 36 -2.56 6.70 -16.97
N LEU A 37 -2.50 6.82 -15.65
CA LEU A 37 -1.24 6.76 -14.90
C LEU A 37 -0.56 5.40 -15.08
N PHE A 38 -1.26 4.29 -14.85
CA PHE A 38 -0.68 2.96 -14.96
C PHE A 38 -0.31 2.63 -16.40
N LEU A 39 -1.10 3.01 -17.39
CA LEU A 39 -0.74 2.78 -18.79
C LEU A 39 0.60 3.46 -19.14
N VAL A 40 0.73 4.75 -18.83
CA VAL A 40 1.87 5.58 -19.24
C VAL A 40 3.10 5.36 -18.38
N VAL A 41 2.94 5.32 -17.05
CA VAL A 41 4.07 5.31 -16.09
C VAL A 41 4.47 3.89 -15.69
N VAL A 42 3.60 2.89 -15.87
CA VAL A 42 3.84 1.52 -15.40
C VAL A 42 3.88 0.53 -16.56
N CYS A 43 2.76 0.31 -17.26
CA CYS A 43 2.61 -0.73 -18.28
C CYS A 43 3.56 -0.54 -19.47
N ILE A 44 3.62 0.66 -20.06
CA ILE A 44 4.53 0.94 -21.18
C ILE A 44 6.00 0.76 -20.78
N PRO A 45 6.50 1.32 -19.66
CA PRO A 45 7.85 1.06 -19.18
C PRO A 45 8.14 -0.41 -18.87
N ILE A 46 7.20 -1.14 -18.25
CA ILE A 46 7.33 -2.58 -17.99
C ILE A 46 7.45 -3.34 -19.31
N TRP A 47 6.62 -3.03 -20.30
CA TRP A 47 6.66 -3.69 -21.60
C TRP A 47 8.00 -3.48 -22.31
N ARG A 48 8.56 -2.26 -22.23
CA ARG A 48 9.85 -1.94 -22.86
C ARG A 48 11.07 -2.51 -22.14
N THR A 49 11.02 -2.57 -20.81
CA THR A 49 12.20 -2.90 -19.99
C THR A 49 12.17 -4.30 -19.40
N GLY A 50 10.99 -4.91 -19.35
CA GLY A 50 10.72 -6.15 -18.63
C GLY A 50 10.79 -6.01 -17.11
N ARG A 51 10.83 -4.79 -16.54
CA ARG A 51 11.04 -4.57 -15.10
C ARG A 51 9.78 -4.13 -14.39
N MET A 52 9.30 -4.89 -13.42
CA MET A 52 8.09 -4.58 -12.64
C MET A 52 8.28 -3.40 -11.68
N SER A 53 9.52 -3.01 -11.39
CA SER A 53 9.86 -1.94 -10.44
C SER A 53 9.23 -0.57 -10.75
N TYR A 54 8.71 -0.33 -11.96
CA TYR A 54 7.95 0.89 -12.28
C TYR A 54 6.62 1.00 -11.52
N VAL A 55 6.07 -0.11 -11.02
CA VAL A 55 4.87 -0.07 -10.17
C VAL A 55 5.12 0.73 -8.89
N ASP A 56 6.35 0.73 -8.37
CA ASP A 56 6.74 1.54 -7.21
C ASP A 56 6.63 3.05 -7.46
N ILE A 57 6.57 3.48 -8.73
CA ILE A 57 6.30 4.86 -9.10
C ILE A 57 4.79 5.04 -9.26
N GLY A 58 4.13 4.20 -10.05
CA GLY A 58 2.71 4.37 -10.37
C GLY A 58 1.79 4.25 -9.16
N TRP A 59 2.02 3.28 -8.27
CA TRP A 59 1.15 3.06 -7.12
C TRP A 59 1.06 4.27 -6.17
N PRO A 60 2.17 4.85 -5.66
CA PRO A 60 2.07 6.00 -4.75
C PRO A 60 1.63 7.30 -5.45
N TRP A 61 2.00 7.50 -6.72
CA TRP A 61 1.46 8.62 -7.50
C TRP A 61 -0.03 8.47 -7.79
N GLY A 62 -0.52 7.23 -7.85
CA GLY A 62 -1.96 6.92 -7.91
C GLY A 62 -2.70 7.36 -6.66
N LEU A 63 -2.07 7.28 -5.47
CA LEU A 63 -2.65 7.82 -4.23
C LEU A 63 -2.72 9.36 -4.25
N VAL A 64 -1.72 10.01 -4.82
CA VAL A 64 -1.74 11.48 -5.01
C VAL A 64 -2.89 11.89 -5.93
N LEU A 65 -3.05 11.21 -7.07
CA LEU A 65 -4.17 11.47 -7.98
C LEU A 65 -5.52 11.20 -7.32
N LEU A 66 -5.65 10.11 -6.58
CA LEU A 66 -6.85 9.77 -5.82
C LEU A 66 -7.19 10.87 -4.80
N GLY A 67 -6.21 11.36 -4.04
CA GLY A 67 -6.45 12.43 -3.05
C GLY A 67 -6.87 13.75 -3.70
N ILE A 68 -6.25 14.11 -4.84
CA ILE A 68 -6.65 15.29 -5.63
C ILE A 68 -8.07 15.13 -6.15
N ALA A 69 -8.38 14.01 -6.82
CA ALA A 69 -9.70 13.75 -7.37
C ALA A 69 -10.77 13.72 -6.28
N ALA A 70 -10.49 13.08 -5.15
CA ALA A 70 -11.41 12.99 -4.02
C ALA A 70 -11.75 14.36 -3.42
N TYR A 71 -10.81 15.31 -3.40
CA TYR A 71 -11.07 16.67 -2.91
C TYR A 71 -11.98 17.45 -3.87
N TYR A 72 -11.62 17.48 -5.16
CA TYR A 72 -12.34 18.28 -6.15
C TYR A 72 -13.73 17.72 -6.51
N LEU A 73 -13.92 16.42 -6.35
CA LEU A 73 -15.20 15.75 -6.60
C LEU A 73 -16.00 15.50 -5.31
N SER A 74 -15.52 16.02 -4.17
CA SER A 74 -16.21 15.84 -2.91
C SER A 74 -17.55 16.59 -2.90
N GLU A 75 -18.61 15.90 -2.49
CA GLU A 75 -19.89 16.50 -2.14
C GLU A 75 -20.10 16.64 -0.62
N GLY A 76 -19.11 16.21 0.17
CA GLY A 76 -19.14 16.23 1.63
C GLY A 76 -18.67 17.55 2.23
N TYR A 77 -18.56 17.57 3.56
CA TYR A 77 -18.04 18.72 4.27
C TYR A 77 -16.58 19.00 3.90
N TRP A 78 -16.29 20.24 3.48
CA TRP A 78 -14.99 20.61 2.92
C TRP A 78 -13.79 20.32 3.83
N ALA A 79 -13.93 20.49 5.16
CA ALA A 79 -12.82 20.25 6.09
C ALA A 79 -12.53 18.74 6.23
N ARG A 80 -13.61 17.94 6.31
CA ARG A 80 -13.70 16.53 5.90
C ARG A 80 -12.72 16.16 4.81
N SER A 81 -13.07 16.68 3.64
CA SER A 81 -12.47 16.32 2.38
C SER A 81 -11.04 16.82 2.25
N LEU A 82 -10.76 18.02 2.74
CA LEU A 82 -9.40 18.57 2.78
C LEU A 82 -8.48 17.68 3.63
N LEU A 83 -8.91 17.30 4.83
CA LEU A 83 -8.11 16.52 5.77
C LEU A 83 -7.76 15.14 5.20
N VAL A 84 -8.74 14.40 4.70
CA VAL A 84 -8.51 13.07 4.11
C VAL A 84 -7.66 13.14 2.85
N SER A 85 -7.91 14.12 1.97
CA SER A 85 -7.16 14.28 0.73
C SER A 85 -5.71 14.70 0.98
N VAL A 86 -5.47 15.65 1.89
CA VAL A 86 -4.09 16.04 2.27
C VAL A 86 -3.36 14.86 2.90
N ALA A 87 -4.00 14.12 3.81
CA ALA A 87 -3.42 12.93 4.43
C ALA A 87 -3.00 11.90 3.36
N LEU A 88 -3.88 11.62 2.39
CA LEU A 88 -3.59 10.67 1.32
C LEU A 88 -2.49 11.16 0.36
N ILE A 89 -2.53 12.44 -0.03
CA ILE A 89 -1.51 13.07 -0.88
C ILE A 89 -0.14 13.01 -0.20
N VAL A 90 -0.05 13.30 1.10
CA VAL A 90 1.20 13.27 1.86
C VAL A 90 1.81 11.86 1.90
N VAL A 91 0.99 10.82 2.11
CA VAL A 91 1.43 9.42 2.03
C VAL A 91 1.98 9.10 0.63
N GLY A 92 1.21 9.43 -0.41
CA GLY A 92 1.60 9.21 -1.80
C GLY A 92 2.87 9.96 -2.20
N LEU A 93 3.01 11.23 -1.84
CA LEU A 93 4.19 12.04 -2.14
C LEU A 93 5.45 11.51 -1.47
N ARG A 94 5.38 11.09 -0.20
CA ARG A 94 6.54 10.55 0.52
C ARG A 94 7.15 9.35 -0.24
N MET A 95 6.30 8.40 -0.64
CA MET A 95 6.74 7.20 -1.36
C MET A 95 7.08 7.50 -2.82
N GLY A 96 6.25 8.29 -3.50
CA GLY A 96 6.39 8.61 -4.91
C GLY A 96 7.64 9.44 -5.21
N LEU A 97 7.98 10.43 -4.37
CA LEU A 97 9.23 11.18 -4.49
C LEU A 97 10.45 10.29 -4.22
N GLY A 98 10.35 9.37 -3.25
CA GLY A 98 11.37 8.36 -3.00
C GLY A 98 11.60 7.46 -4.23
N ALA A 99 10.53 6.97 -4.86
CA ALA A 99 10.60 6.14 -6.05
C ALA A 99 11.17 6.89 -7.26
N LEU A 100 10.78 8.14 -7.48
CA LEU A 100 11.36 8.98 -8.53
C LEU A 100 12.86 9.25 -8.30
N ASN A 101 13.28 9.44 -7.06
CA ASN A 101 14.70 9.59 -6.73
C ASN A 101 15.47 8.28 -7.01
N LEU A 102 14.91 7.11 -6.66
CA LEU A 102 15.50 5.82 -6.99
C LEU A 102 15.60 5.61 -8.51
N TRP A 103 14.58 6.03 -9.26
CA TRP A 103 14.58 5.97 -10.73
C TRP A 103 15.66 6.87 -11.33
N ARG A 104 15.72 8.14 -10.90
CA ARG A 104 16.75 9.11 -11.34
C ARG A 104 18.17 8.62 -11.08
N LEU A 105 18.39 7.95 -9.94
CA LEU A 105 19.68 7.36 -9.58
C LEU A 105 19.97 6.02 -10.29
N GLY A 106 19.08 5.56 -11.18
CA GLY A 106 19.26 4.34 -11.95
C GLY A 106 19.05 3.05 -11.16
N TYR A 107 18.49 3.10 -9.94
CA TYR A 107 18.24 1.88 -9.15
C TYR A 107 17.20 0.96 -9.81
N LEU A 108 16.25 1.53 -10.56
CA LEU A 108 15.28 0.78 -11.36
C LEU A 108 15.90 0.13 -12.60
N ASN A 109 17.22 0.30 -12.84
CA ASN A 109 17.93 -0.48 -13.85
C ASN A 109 18.13 -1.95 -13.48
N LYS A 110 17.83 -2.29 -12.23
CA LYS A 110 17.81 -3.66 -11.74
C LYS A 110 16.46 -3.91 -11.09
N GLU A 111 15.94 -5.11 -11.26
CA GLU A 111 14.68 -5.49 -10.66
C GLU A 111 14.83 -5.61 -9.13
N PHE A 112 13.88 -5.08 -8.36
CA PHE A 112 13.88 -5.26 -6.91
C PHE A 112 13.64 -6.72 -6.51
N SER A 113 14.20 -7.12 -5.36
CA SER A 113 14.17 -8.49 -4.87
C SER A 113 12.76 -9.07 -4.76
N ARG A 114 11.77 -8.28 -4.34
CA ARG A 114 10.37 -8.72 -4.27
C ARG A 114 9.78 -9.10 -5.63
N TYR A 115 10.17 -8.41 -6.70
CA TYR A 115 9.71 -8.70 -8.06
C TYR A 115 10.49 -9.84 -8.70
N GLN A 116 11.74 -10.05 -8.30
CA GLN A 116 12.47 -11.29 -8.62
C GLN A 116 11.79 -12.50 -7.99
N TYR A 117 11.37 -12.38 -6.73
CA TYR A 117 10.64 -13.43 -6.03
C TYR A 117 9.26 -13.70 -6.67
N GLN A 118 8.58 -12.67 -7.16
CA GLN A 118 7.31 -12.84 -7.86
C GLN A 118 7.46 -13.69 -9.14
N ARG A 119 8.60 -13.63 -9.84
CA ARG A 119 8.88 -14.50 -10.99
C ARG A 119 9.01 -15.97 -10.60
N ILE A 120 9.56 -16.25 -9.41
CA ILE A 120 9.63 -17.60 -8.86
C ILE A 120 8.20 -18.12 -8.63
N ARG A 121 7.35 -17.32 -7.99
CA ARG A 121 5.93 -17.68 -7.79
C ARG A 121 5.18 -17.94 -9.08
N TRP A 122 5.39 -17.11 -10.09
CA TRP A 122 4.80 -17.33 -11.40
C TRP A 122 5.23 -18.66 -12.00
N SER A 123 6.52 -19.02 -11.87
CA SER A 123 7.02 -20.33 -12.29
C SER A 123 6.32 -21.46 -11.54
N ASP A 124 6.19 -21.36 -10.21
CA ASP A 124 5.53 -22.37 -9.36
C ASP A 124 4.03 -22.51 -9.69
N GLU A 125 3.37 -21.42 -10.11
CA GLU A 125 1.97 -21.40 -10.56
C GLU A 125 1.77 -21.92 -12.01
N GLY A 126 2.86 -22.19 -12.74
CA GLY A 126 2.84 -22.58 -14.14
C GLY A 126 2.50 -21.41 -15.09
N LYS A 127 2.88 -20.19 -14.74
CA LYS A 127 2.74 -19.00 -15.61
C LYS A 127 3.96 -18.86 -16.52
N GLU A 128 3.90 -19.51 -17.68
CA GLU A 128 4.97 -19.49 -18.70
C GLU A 128 5.13 -18.14 -19.42
N ASN A 129 4.04 -17.38 -19.62
CA ASN A 129 4.08 -16.08 -20.27
C ASN A 129 4.37 -14.97 -19.25
N VAL A 130 5.65 -14.75 -18.98
CA VAL A 130 6.14 -13.74 -18.04
C VAL A 130 5.74 -12.32 -18.43
N ALA A 131 5.71 -12.00 -19.74
CA ALA A 131 5.33 -10.67 -20.21
C ALA A 131 3.86 -10.35 -19.88
N LEU A 132 2.96 -11.32 -20.05
CA LEU A 132 1.57 -11.20 -19.66
C LEU A 132 1.43 -11.11 -18.13
N ALA A 133 2.13 -11.96 -17.38
CA ALA A 133 2.09 -11.94 -15.92
C ALA A 133 2.52 -10.59 -15.34
N LEU A 134 3.57 -9.99 -15.90
CA LEU A 134 4.03 -8.64 -15.55
C LEU A 134 2.94 -7.58 -15.74
N GLN A 135 2.26 -7.58 -16.89
CA GLN A 135 1.21 -6.59 -17.17
C GLN A 135 0.00 -6.80 -16.27
N VAL A 136 -0.41 -8.05 -16.04
CA VAL A 136 -1.56 -8.35 -15.19
C VAL A 136 -1.31 -7.96 -13.73
N ASP A 137 -0.15 -8.32 -13.16
CA ASP A 137 0.18 -7.95 -11.79
C ASP A 137 0.48 -6.44 -11.63
N ALA A 138 0.85 -5.75 -12.71
CA ALA A 138 0.96 -4.28 -12.71
C ALA A 138 -0.42 -3.61 -12.70
N ILE A 139 -1.34 -4.06 -13.56
CA ILE A 139 -2.71 -3.52 -13.65
C ILE A 139 -3.47 -3.78 -12.34
N SER A 140 -3.25 -4.92 -11.68
CA SER A 140 -3.91 -5.22 -10.40
C SER A 140 -3.62 -4.18 -9.31
N GLN A 141 -2.43 -3.58 -9.31
CA GLN A 141 -2.06 -2.52 -8.36
C GLN A 141 -2.76 -1.18 -8.69
N GLY A 142 -2.98 -0.89 -9.97
CA GLY A 142 -3.80 0.27 -10.38
C GLY A 142 -5.27 0.07 -10.04
N LEU A 143 -5.78 -1.15 -10.22
CA LEU A 143 -7.14 -1.51 -9.80
C LEU A 143 -7.31 -1.44 -8.27
N ALA A 144 -6.29 -1.77 -7.48
CA ALA A 144 -6.33 -1.59 -6.03
C ALA A 144 -6.59 -0.12 -5.65
N ASN A 145 -5.86 0.82 -6.24
CA ASN A 145 -6.07 2.27 -6.08
C ASN A 145 -7.44 2.73 -6.60
N ALA A 146 -7.94 2.10 -7.66
CA ALA A 146 -9.24 2.41 -8.25
C ALA A 146 -10.43 1.89 -7.42
N SER A 147 -10.21 0.96 -6.48
CA SER A 147 -11.28 0.21 -5.81
C SER A 147 -11.20 0.25 -4.29
N PHE A 148 -10.75 -0.84 -3.64
CA PHE A 148 -10.82 -0.99 -2.19
C PHE A 148 -9.91 -0.01 -1.44
N LEU A 149 -8.83 0.51 -2.04
CA LEU A 149 -8.05 1.58 -1.43
C LEU A 149 -8.76 2.95 -1.52
N ALA A 150 -9.57 3.17 -2.56
CA ALA A 150 -10.39 4.36 -2.69
C ALA A 150 -11.60 4.35 -1.74
N LEU A 151 -12.11 3.17 -1.37
CA LEU A 151 -13.33 3.03 -0.56
C LEU A 151 -13.38 3.85 0.74
N PRO A 152 -12.42 3.76 1.69
CA PRO A 152 -12.49 4.55 2.92
C PRO A 152 -12.43 6.06 2.65
N ILE A 153 -11.74 6.46 1.58
CA ILE A 153 -11.60 7.85 1.15
C ILE A 153 -12.93 8.36 0.60
N PHE A 154 -13.56 7.59 -0.29
CA PHE A 154 -14.87 7.91 -0.87
C PHE A 154 -15.95 8.04 0.20
N ILE A 155 -16.01 7.11 1.15
CA ILE A 155 -16.93 7.18 2.29
C ILE A 155 -16.71 8.45 3.13
N LEU A 156 -15.46 8.90 3.32
CA LEU A 156 -15.16 10.14 4.03
C LEU A 156 -15.59 11.38 3.25
N VAL A 157 -15.23 11.48 1.97
CA VAL A 157 -15.46 12.70 1.16
C VAL A 157 -16.90 12.88 0.70
N THR A 158 -17.79 11.89 0.89
CA THR A 158 -19.23 12.04 0.64
C THR A 158 -20.02 12.42 1.90
N ASN A 159 -19.41 12.40 3.08
CA ASN A 159 -20.10 12.74 4.32
C ASN A 159 -20.35 14.25 4.45
N LYS A 160 -21.63 14.63 4.43
CA LYS A 160 -22.14 16.02 4.49
C LYS A 160 -22.26 16.61 5.91
N SER A 161 -22.10 15.79 6.96
CA SER A 161 -22.15 16.28 8.35
C SER A 161 -21.08 17.33 8.61
N LEU A 162 -21.47 18.46 9.23
CA LEU A 162 -20.53 19.52 9.63
C LEU A 162 -19.74 19.14 10.90
N GLU A 163 -20.20 18.14 11.64
CA GLU A 163 -19.54 17.67 12.86
C GLU A 163 -18.43 16.68 12.51
N ILE A 164 -17.26 16.85 13.13
CA ILE A 164 -16.16 15.88 13.07
C ILE A 164 -16.30 14.93 14.26
N SER A 165 -16.51 13.65 13.98
CA SER A 165 -16.68 12.64 15.01
C SER A 165 -15.38 12.33 15.74
N VAL A 166 -15.48 11.90 17.00
CA VAL A 166 -14.33 11.40 17.78
C VAL A 166 -13.61 10.25 17.06
N PHE A 167 -14.33 9.39 16.34
CA PHE A 167 -13.71 8.31 15.56
C PHE A 167 -12.88 8.83 14.38
N GLU A 168 -13.27 9.95 13.76
CA GLU A 168 -12.47 10.61 12.73
C GLU A 168 -11.16 11.13 13.33
N ILE A 169 -11.24 11.80 14.48
CA ILE A 169 -10.06 12.30 15.21
C ILE A 169 -9.12 11.15 15.57
N VAL A 170 -9.64 10.05 16.12
CA VAL A 170 -8.85 8.86 16.46
C VAL A 170 -8.22 8.25 15.21
N GLY A 171 -8.97 8.11 14.12
CA GLY A 171 -8.46 7.55 12.85
C GLY A 171 -7.34 8.38 12.25
N PHE A 172 -7.49 9.71 12.19
CA PHE A 172 -6.44 10.62 11.73
C PHE A 172 -5.25 10.70 12.68
N PHE A 173 -5.46 10.54 13.98
CA PHE A 173 -4.36 10.45 14.94
C PHE A 173 -3.55 9.16 14.73
N VAL A 174 -4.21 8.02 14.56
CA VAL A 174 -3.57 6.73 14.21
C VAL A 174 -2.80 6.87 12.90
N TRP A 175 -3.41 7.48 11.88
CA TRP A 175 -2.76 7.77 10.60
C TRP A 175 -1.48 8.61 10.78
N LEU A 176 -1.55 9.70 11.55
CA LEU A 176 -0.42 10.61 11.73
C LEU A 176 0.75 9.91 12.44
N ILE A 177 0.47 9.21 13.53
CA ILE A 177 1.50 8.45 14.27
C ILE A 177 2.12 7.37 13.38
N ALA A 178 1.28 6.64 12.63
CA ALA A 178 1.76 5.62 11.70
C ALA A 178 2.66 6.21 10.61
N PHE A 179 2.23 7.30 9.95
CA PHE A 179 3.02 7.98 8.93
C PHE A 179 4.38 8.46 9.46
N LEU A 180 4.42 9.02 10.67
CA LEU A 180 5.67 9.46 11.31
C LEU A 180 6.58 8.28 11.64
N LEU A 181 6.05 7.21 12.25
CA LEU A 181 6.84 6.03 12.63
C LEU A 181 7.31 5.24 11.41
N GLU A 182 6.53 5.19 10.34
CA GLU A 182 6.96 4.64 9.06
C GLU A 182 8.16 5.41 8.51
N SER A 183 8.05 6.75 8.48
CA SER A 183 9.14 7.63 8.01
C SER A 183 10.41 7.47 8.85
N VAL A 184 10.25 7.33 10.18
CA VAL A 184 11.37 7.04 11.10
C VAL A 184 11.99 5.67 10.79
N ALA A 185 11.18 4.63 10.56
CA ALA A 185 11.68 3.29 10.22
C ALA A 185 12.50 3.31 8.93
N ASP A 186 12.01 3.97 7.88
CA ASP A 186 12.73 4.10 6.62
C ASP A 186 14.04 4.89 6.79
N PHE A 187 14.00 6.01 7.52
CA PHE A 187 15.19 6.80 7.81
C PHE A 187 16.24 6.01 8.60
N GLN A 188 15.83 5.25 9.62
CA GLN A 188 16.72 4.37 10.39
C GLN A 188 17.42 3.35 9.48
N LYS A 189 16.67 2.70 8.59
CA LYS A 189 17.23 1.73 7.64
C LYS A 189 18.19 2.37 6.65
N GLN A 190 17.84 3.52 6.08
CA GLN A 190 18.72 4.24 5.16
C GLN A 190 20.01 4.71 5.85
N LYS A 191 19.90 5.28 7.05
CA LYS A 191 21.05 5.71 7.85
C LYS A 191 21.97 4.53 8.17
N PHE A 192 21.40 3.40 8.60
CA PHE A 192 22.14 2.17 8.86
C PHE A 192 22.89 1.69 7.60
N LEU A 193 22.20 1.57 6.47
CA LEU A 193 22.80 1.10 5.21
C LEU A 193 23.93 2.01 4.73
N ARG A 194 23.77 3.34 4.86
CA ARG A 194 24.83 4.30 4.52
C ARG A 194 26.04 4.17 5.44
N ALA A 195 25.82 4.03 6.75
CA ALA A 195 26.89 3.85 7.73
C ALA A 195 27.68 2.54 7.48
N MET A 196 26.98 1.43 7.26
CA MET A 196 27.60 0.13 6.97
C MET A 196 28.39 0.15 5.65
N LYS A 197 27.83 0.80 4.61
CA LYS A 197 28.56 1.01 3.34
C LYS A 197 29.85 1.81 3.55
N LYS A 198 29.81 2.90 4.34
CA LYS A 198 30.99 3.72 4.65
C LYS A 198 32.06 2.93 5.43
N ALA A 199 31.63 2.04 6.33
CA ALA A 199 32.51 1.19 7.12
C ALA A 199 33.04 -0.06 6.38
N GLY A 200 32.74 -0.22 5.07
CA GLY A 200 33.12 -1.41 4.31
C GLY A 200 32.37 -2.70 4.67
N ARG A 201 31.46 -2.65 5.65
CA ARG A 201 30.66 -3.77 6.13
C ARG A 201 29.44 -3.95 5.24
N ARG A 202 29.53 -4.86 4.26
CA ARG A 202 28.38 -5.22 3.41
C ARG A 202 27.59 -6.35 4.06
N ARG A 203 26.30 -6.48 3.70
CA ARG A 203 25.42 -7.59 4.11
C ARG A 203 25.05 -7.65 5.60
N GLU A 204 25.22 -6.55 6.32
CA GLU A 204 24.81 -6.42 7.73
C GLU A 204 23.29 -6.33 7.90
N VAL A 205 22.78 -6.89 8.99
CA VAL A 205 21.35 -6.87 9.34
C VAL A 205 21.00 -5.57 10.07
N CYS A 206 19.99 -4.86 9.57
CA CYS A 206 19.50 -3.65 10.24
C CYS A 206 18.68 -4.06 11.45
N ASN A 207 19.26 -3.94 12.64
CA ASN A 207 18.64 -4.26 13.93
C ASN A 207 18.75 -3.05 14.89
N VAL A 208 18.32 -1.87 14.42
CA VAL A 208 18.42 -0.59 15.16
C VAL A 208 17.06 0.09 15.27
N GLY A 209 16.80 0.74 16.41
CA GLY A 209 15.56 1.49 16.63
C GLY A 209 14.31 0.61 16.51
N LEU A 210 13.36 1.00 15.65
CA LEU A 210 12.12 0.26 15.43
C LEU A 210 12.36 -1.14 14.84
N TRP A 211 13.46 -1.30 14.09
CA TRP A 211 13.84 -2.59 13.52
C TRP A 211 14.21 -3.62 14.61
N ARG A 212 14.53 -3.19 15.83
CA ARG A 212 14.77 -4.13 16.95
C ARG A 212 13.52 -4.88 17.41
N TYR A 213 12.35 -4.29 17.22
CA TYR A 213 11.08 -4.82 17.74
C TYR A 213 10.20 -5.44 16.65
N CYS A 214 10.50 -5.14 15.39
CA CYS A 214 9.82 -5.65 14.22
C CYS A 214 10.79 -5.70 13.05
N ARG A 215 10.80 -6.79 12.28
CA ARG A 215 11.67 -6.94 11.11
C ARG A 215 11.23 -6.09 9.92
N HIS A 216 9.97 -5.67 9.89
CA HIS A 216 9.37 -4.81 8.86
C HIS A 216 8.49 -3.71 9.49
N PRO A 217 9.07 -2.81 10.30
CA PRO A 217 8.28 -1.80 11.01
C PRO A 217 7.64 -0.81 10.03
N ASN A 218 8.32 -0.48 8.94
CA ASN A 218 7.76 0.37 7.89
C ASN A 218 6.49 -0.24 7.28
N TYR A 219 6.47 -1.54 6.97
CA TYR A 219 5.28 -2.20 6.46
C TYR A 219 4.15 -2.27 7.50
N PHE A 220 4.47 -2.45 8.78
CA PHE A 220 3.46 -2.40 9.83
C PHE A 220 2.79 -1.03 9.91
N PHE A 221 3.59 0.04 9.90
CA PHE A 221 3.06 1.40 9.98
C PHE A 221 2.34 1.82 8.69
N GLU A 222 2.77 1.34 7.52
CA GLU A 222 2.01 1.50 6.28
C GLU A 222 0.63 0.84 6.38
N TRP A 223 0.52 -0.36 6.96
CA TRP A 223 -0.77 -0.98 7.24
C TRP A 223 -1.61 -0.14 8.23
N MET A 224 -1.00 0.42 9.27
CA MET A 224 -1.69 1.29 10.23
C MET A 224 -2.17 2.61 9.64
N VAL A 225 -1.50 3.16 8.62
CA VAL A 225 -1.97 4.32 7.84
C VAL A 225 -3.35 4.03 7.24
N TRP A 226 -3.53 2.87 6.61
CA TRP A 226 -4.81 2.46 6.03
C TRP A 226 -5.86 2.13 7.09
N ASN A 227 -5.46 1.53 8.21
CA ASN A 227 -6.40 1.31 9.33
C ASN A 227 -6.85 2.65 9.94
N GLY A 228 -6.01 3.69 9.94
CA GLY A 228 -6.41 5.04 10.32
C GLY A 228 -7.56 5.58 9.46
N PHE A 229 -7.46 5.44 8.12
CA PHE A 229 -8.55 5.81 7.22
C PHE A 229 -9.81 4.96 7.43
N VAL A 230 -9.66 3.65 7.63
CA VAL A 230 -10.79 2.74 7.93
C VAL A 230 -11.51 3.19 9.21
N ILE A 231 -10.78 3.44 10.30
CA ILE A 231 -11.36 3.93 11.57
C ILE A 231 -12.06 5.27 11.36
N ALA A 232 -11.41 6.21 10.66
CA ALA A 232 -12.00 7.52 10.40
C ALA A 232 -13.28 7.44 9.57
N SER A 233 -13.39 6.48 8.65
CA SER A 233 -14.58 6.32 7.80
C SER A 233 -15.81 5.72 8.52
N MET A 234 -15.66 5.20 9.74
CA MET A 234 -16.76 4.52 10.46
C MET A 234 -18.01 5.38 10.67
N PRO A 235 -17.93 6.65 11.12
CA PRO A 235 -19.11 7.49 11.30
C PRO A 235 -19.83 7.76 9.98
N SER A 236 -19.07 8.02 8.91
CA SER A 236 -19.64 8.20 7.57
C SER A 236 -20.33 6.94 7.06
N LEU A 237 -19.76 5.74 7.30
CA LEU A 237 -20.40 4.48 6.98
C LEU A 237 -21.73 4.33 7.73
N LEU A 238 -21.81 4.71 9.00
CA LEU A 238 -23.04 4.62 9.78
C LEU A 238 -24.13 5.54 9.24
N LEU A 239 -23.78 6.75 8.79
CA LEU A 239 -24.72 7.68 8.16
C LEU A 239 -25.27 7.16 6.83
N LEU A 240 -24.43 6.51 6.01
CA LEU A 240 -24.86 5.90 4.75
C LEU A 240 -25.93 4.81 4.94
N LYS A 241 -26.10 4.25 6.15
CA LYS A 241 -27.08 3.19 6.43
C LYS A 241 -28.52 3.60 6.09
N SER A 242 -28.87 4.88 6.24
CA SER A 242 -30.19 5.40 5.88
C SER A 242 -30.32 5.83 4.43
N GLU A 243 -29.20 5.91 3.70
CA GLU A 243 -29.14 6.43 2.33
C GLU A 243 -29.06 5.31 1.28
N VAL A 244 -28.39 4.19 1.63
CA VAL A 244 -28.21 3.05 0.73
C VAL A 244 -29.00 1.82 1.19
N SER A 245 -29.21 0.88 0.27
CA SER A 245 -29.82 -0.41 0.64
C SER A 245 -28.99 -1.16 1.68
N THR A 246 -29.65 -1.97 2.52
CA THR A 246 -28.99 -2.79 3.55
C THR A 246 -27.87 -3.67 2.99
N VAL A 247 -28.06 -4.22 1.78
CA VAL A 247 -27.04 -5.05 1.12
C VAL A 247 -25.81 -4.23 0.76
N VAL A 248 -25.99 -3.06 0.13
CA VAL A 248 -24.89 -2.15 -0.21
C VAL A 248 -24.14 -1.72 1.05
N TRP A 249 -24.87 -1.38 2.13
CA TRP A 249 -24.26 -1.00 3.40
C TRP A 249 -23.36 -2.10 3.97
N TYR A 250 -23.81 -3.36 4.00
CA TYR A 250 -22.97 -4.48 4.43
C TYR A 250 -21.77 -4.71 3.51
N LEU A 251 -21.92 -4.52 2.20
CA LEU A 251 -20.81 -4.62 1.25
C LEU A 251 -19.78 -3.51 1.44
N LEU A 252 -20.18 -2.29 1.77
CA LEU A 252 -19.27 -1.19 2.13
C LEU A 252 -18.50 -1.53 3.42
N ALA A 253 -19.20 -2.01 4.45
CA ALA A 253 -18.58 -2.43 5.71
C ALA A 253 -17.57 -3.58 5.49
N ALA A 254 -17.95 -4.60 4.73
CA ALA A 254 -17.07 -5.70 4.36
C ALA A 254 -15.90 -5.22 3.50
N GLY A 255 -16.12 -4.25 2.62
CA GLY A 255 -15.09 -3.61 1.80
C GLY A 255 -14.02 -2.92 2.64
N LEU A 256 -14.39 -2.21 3.71
CA LEU A 256 -13.43 -1.56 4.61
C LEU A 256 -12.55 -2.57 5.36
N LEU A 257 -13.15 -3.66 5.84
CA LEU A 257 -12.39 -4.77 6.44
C LEU A 257 -11.50 -5.45 5.40
N PHE A 258 -12.00 -5.59 4.18
CA PHE A 258 -11.25 -6.12 3.05
C PHE A 258 -10.05 -5.25 2.71
N THR A 259 -10.17 -3.91 2.74
CA THR A 259 -9.05 -2.97 2.57
C THR A 259 -7.93 -3.24 3.56
N SER A 260 -8.24 -3.34 4.86
CA SER A 260 -7.24 -3.62 5.90
C SER A 260 -6.60 -5.01 5.71
N ARG A 261 -7.42 -6.04 5.42
CA ARG A 261 -6.93 -7.39 5.15
C ARG A 261 -6.00 -7.42 3.94
N GLN A 262 -6.40 -6.79 2.83
CA GLN A 262 -5.65 -6.81 1.59
C GLN A 262 -4.32 -6.08 1.73
N MET A 263 -4.29 -4.93 2.41
CA MET A 263 -3.04 -4.26 2.76
C MET A 263 -2.12 -5.14 3.59
N TYR A 264 -2.64 -5.82 4.63
CA TYR A 264 -1.85 -6.78 5.40
C TYR A 264 -1.31 -7.92 4.52
N THR A 265 -2.17 -8.53 3.69
CA THR A 265 -1.77 -9.62 2.80
C THR A 265 -0.67 -9.18 1.83
N THR A 266 -0.80 -7.99 1.25
CA THR A 266 0.20 -7.46 0.31
C THR A 266 1.53 -7.13 1.00
N LEU A 267 1.46 -6.49 2.17
CA LEU A 267 2.64 -6.07 2.94
C LEU A 267 3.36 -7.22 3.66
N VAL A 268 2.71 -8.37 3.85
CA VAL A 268 3.33 -9.55 4.45
C VAL A 268 3.69 -10.60 3.41
N TYR A 269 2.75 -10.95 2.54
CA TYR A 269 2.87 -12.13 1.69
C TYR A 269 3.10 -11.77 0.22
N ASP A 270 2.38 -10.82 -0.38
CA ASP A 270 2.45 -10.63 -1.84
C ASP A 270 3.75 -9.95 -2.27
N THR A 271 3.97 -8.70 -1.82
CA THR A 271 5.10 -7.86 -2.25
C THR A 271 5.99 -7.41 -1.10
N GLY A 272 5.55 -7.58 0.16
CA GLY A 272 6.25 -7.06 1.32
C GLY A 272 7.23 -8.04 1.97
N ALA A 273 6.94 -8.45 3.21
CA ALA A 273 7.90 -9.09 4.11
C ALA A 273 8.46 -10.40 3.55
N VAL A 274 7.63 -11.41 3.27
CA VAL A 274 8.07 -12.74 2.82
C VAL A 274 8.98 -12.67 1.57
N PRO A 275 8.59 -11.99 0.48
CA PRO A 275 9.47 -11.80 -0.69
C PRO A 275 10.80 -11.10 -0.36
N SER A 276 10.78 -10.13 0.56
CA SER A 276 11.96 -9.36 0.94
C SER A 276 12.91 -10.15 1.85
N GLU A 277 12.37 -10.99 2.74
CA GLU A 277 13.14 -11.84 3.64
C GLU A 277 13.83 -12.99 2.88
N TYR A 278 13.22 -13.52 1.82
CA TYR A 278 13.78 -14.62 1.00
C TYR A 278 15.22 -14.33 0.57
N PHE A 279 15.44 -13.23 -0.14
CA PHE A 279 16.78 -12.83 -0.56
C PHE A 279 17.64 -12.26 0.58
N SER A 280 17.03 -11.82 1.68
CA SER A 280 17.80 -11.35 2.85
C SER A 280 18.48 -12.51 3.55
N LEU A 281 17.83 -13.68 3.64
CA LEU A 281 18.42 -14.91 4.16
C LEU A 281 19.63 -15.37 3.36
N GLU A 282 19.54 -15.34 2.03
CA GLU A 282 20.66 -15.72 1.16
C GLU A 282 21.83 -14.74 1.26
N LYS A 283 21.53 -13.43 1.37
CA LYS A 283 22.54 -12.38 1.26
C LYS A 283 23.19 -12.04 2.59
N ARG A 284 22.57 -12.33 3.75
CA ARG A 284 22.99 -11.79 5.05
C ARG A 284 23.12 -12.94 6.08
N PRO A 285 24.35 -13.34 6.46
CA PRO A 285 24.56 -14.47 7.38
C PRO A 285 23.81 -14.34 8.71
N GLY A 286 23.75 -13.15 9.30
CA GLY A 286 23.05 -12.90 10.57
C GLY A 286 21.52 -12.85 10.49
N TYR A 287 20.91 -13.00 9.31
CA TYR A 287 19.47 -12.77 9.15
C TYR A 287 18.61 -13.89 9.73
N ARG A 288 19.12 -15.13 9.77
CA ARG A 288 18.43 -16.26 10.41
C ARG A 288 18.21 -15.99 11.90
N HIS A 289 19.27 -15.63 12.61
CA HIS A 289 19.19 -15.25 14.03
C HIS A 289 18.22 -14.07 14.26
N TYR A 290 18.21 -13.08 13.36
CA TYR A 290 17.24 -11.98 13.42
C TYR A 290 15.78 -12.46 13.23
N GLN A 291 15.55 -13.46 12.37
CA GLN A 291 14.22 -14.07 12.24
C GLN A 291 13.76 -14.81 13.51
N ASP A 292 14.70 -15.45 14.21
CA ASP A 292 14.41 -16.22 15.42
C ASP A 292 14.06 -15.28 16.58
N THR A 293 14.80 -14.19 16.73
CA THR A 293 14.70 -13.27 17.87
C THR A 293 13.68 -12.15 17.69
N THR A 294 13.38 -11.71 16.46
CA THR A 294 12.56 -10.50 16.22
C THR A 294 11.26 -10.84 15.51
N ASN A 295 10.13 -10.21 15.85
CA ASN A 295 8.85 -10.44 15.17
C ASN A 295 8.87 -9.98 13.70
N ARG A 296 8.20 -10.70 12.79
CA ARG A 296 8.15 -10.32 11.37
C ARG A 296 7.47 -8.96 11.14
N PHE A 297 6.24 -8.83 11.63
CA PHE A 297 5.33 -7.76 11.23
C PHE A 297 4.73 -6.99 12.42
N PHE A 298 4.18 -7.68 13.42
CA PHE A 298 3.66 -7.02 14.61
C PHE A 298 4.82 -6.67 15.56
N PRO A 299 5.03 -5.37 15.90
CA PRO A 299 6.05 -4.99 16.88
C PRO A 299 5.84 -5.69 18.21
N GLY A 300 6.92 -6.19 18.81
CA GLY A 300 6.86 -6.87 20.09
C GLY A 300 8.23 -7.11 20.71
N PRO A 301 8.26 -7.77 21.88
CA PRO A 301 9.51 -8.05 22.59
C PRO A 301 10.43 -8.95 21.77
N VAL A 302 11.73 -8.75 21.95
CA VAL A 302 12.77 -9.62 21.37
C VAL A 302 12.72 -10.97 22.10
N ARG A 303 12.53 -12.04 21.34
CA ARG A 303 12.59 -13.42 21.83
C ARG A 303 14.04 -13.82 22.11
N ARG A 304 14.23 -14.67 23.13
CA ARG A 304 15.52 -15.34 23.36
C ARG A 304 15.74 -16.39 22.26
N SER A 305 16.94 -16.43 21.69
CA SER A 305 17.34 -17.51 20.78
C SER A 305 17.54 -18.78 21.61
N LEU A 306 17.07 -19.94 21.13
CA LEU A 306 17.44 -21.23 21.73
C LEU A 306 18.94 -21.42 21.47
N GLY A 307 19.78 -21.13 22.47
CA GLY A 307 21.24 -21.16 22.37
C GLY A 307 21.98 -19.98 22.99
N ASP A 308 21.28 -18.97 23.53
CA ASP A 308 21.85 -17.92 24.39
C ASP A 308 21.73 -18.28 25.89
#